data_AF-A0A7X6PAC5-F1
#
_entry.id   AF-A0A7X6PAC5-F1
#
_cell.length_a   1.000
_cell.length_b   1.000
_cell.length_c   1.000
_cell.angle_alpha   90.00
_cell.angle_beta   90.00
_cell.angle_gamma   90.00
#
_symmetry.space_group_name_H-M   'P 1'
#
loop_
_entity.id
_entity.type
_entity.pdbx_description
1 polymer ?
#
loop_
_entity_poly.entity_id
_entity_poly.type
_entity_poly.pdbx_seq_one_letter_code
_entity_poly.pdbx_strand_id
1 'polypeptide(L)'
;MNILFGHLFWGILIILIGVSLILKGFNISFPIFKIFIAIIIILLGVKLLIGGWGNTKHKETPTKLYNATEREYNAIFAAQKLDLTNIEPDASPLEINAVFGSFVVELPDDINFDFSTTAFCGSIDLPKKTAMDEAKTRGTVKIDANAVFGKITFIISTHHSS
;
A
#
# COMPACT_ATOMS: atom_id res chain seq x y z
N MET A 1 19.10 -11.30 -1.36
CA MET A 1 20.02 -10.75 -0.34
C MET A 1 21.49 -10.67 -0.79
N ASN A 2 21.94 -11.37 -1.84
CA ASN A 2 23.39 -11.43 -2.17
C ASN A 2 24.00 -10.19 -2.83
N ILE A 3 23.19 -9.23 -3.30
CA ILE A 3 23.72 -8.07 -4.05
C ILE A 3 24.14 -6.92 -3.11
N LEU A 4 23.44 -6.70 -1.98
CA LEU A 4 23.77 -5.62 -1.03
C LEU A 4 24.75 -6.05 0.07
N PHE A 5 24.96 -7.36 0.25
CA PHE A 5 25.88 -7.91 1.26
C PHE A 5 26.95 -8.83 0.64
N GLY A 6 27.05 -8.90 -0.69
CA GLY A 6 28.05 -9.70 -1.38
C GLY A 6 29.41 -9.02 -1.45
N HIS A 7 30.47 -9.80 -1.68
CA HIS A 7 31.84 -9.30 -1.86
C HIS A 7 31.95 -8.21 -2.95
N LEU A 8 31.11 -8.29 -3.99
CA LEU A 8 31.06 -7.30 -5.07
C LEU A 8 30.60 -5.92 -4.58
N PHE A 9 29.62 -5.86 -3.67
CA PHE A 9 29.14 -4.60 -3.08
C PHE A 9 30.26 -3.90 -2.30
N TRP A 10 30.93 -4.64 -1.42
CA TRP A 10 32.02 -4.11 -0.62
C TRP A 10 33.22 -3.70 -1.46
N GLY A 11 33.53 -4.42 -2.55
CA GLY A 11 34.56 -4.03 -3.49
C GLY A 11 34.27 -2.68 -4.16
N ILE A 12 33.06 -2.52 -4.71
CA ILE A 12 32.63 -1.25 -5.32
C ILE A 12 32.64 -0.11 -4.31
N LEU A 13 32.17 -0.35 -3.08
CA LEU A 13 32.16 0.64 -2.00
C LEU A 13 33.57 1.16 -1.68
N ILE A 14 34.54 0.25 -1.51
CA ILE A 14 35.93 0.59 -1.19
C ILE A 14 36.56 1.37 -2.34
N ILE A 15 36.32 0.96 -3.59
CA ILE A 15 36.79 1.68 -4.78
C ILE A 15 36.23 3.11 -4.79
N LEU A 16 34.93 3.30 -4.56
CA LEU A 16 34.31 4.63 -4.52
C LEU A 16 34.89 5.53 -3.44
N ILE A 17 35.15 4.99 -2.25
CA ILE A 17 35.78 5.72 -1.14
C ILE A 17 37.21 6.13 -1.54
N GLY A 18 37.99 5.22 -2.12
CA GLY A 18 39.35 5.49 -2.60
C GLY A 18 39.39 6.60 -3.65
N VAL A 19 38.53 6.50 -4.68
CA VAL A 19 38.39 7.53 -5.71
C VAL A 19 37.98 8.88 -5.09
N SER A 20 37.05 8.88 -4.13
CA SER A 20 36.63 10.10 -3.44
C SER A 20 37.77 10.78 -2.68
N LEU A 21 38.69 10.03 -2.08
CA LEU A 21 39.86 10.58 -1.38
C LEU A 21 40.87 11.17 -2.35
N ILE A 22 41.12 10.50 -3.48
CA ILE A 22 42.02 10.98 -4.54
C ILE A 22 41.49 12.30 -5.12
N LEU A 23 40.20 12.38 -5.47
CA LEU A 23 39.60 13.60 -6.01
C LEU A 23 39.66 14.76 -5.02
N LYS A 24 39.54 14.49 -3.72
CA LYS A 24 39.71 15.49 -2.68
C LYS A 24 41.14 16.08 -2.66
N GLY A 25 42.15 15.25 -2.96
CA GLY A 25 43.54 15.72 -3.13
C GLY A 25 43.73 16.69 -4.30
N PHE A 26 42.87 16.61 -5.33
CA PHE A 26 42.86 17.54 -6.46
C PHE A 26 41.98 18.78 -6.25
N ASN A 27 41.51 19.05 -5.02
CA ASN A 27 40.50 20.08 -4.71
C ASN A 27 39.17 19.91 -5.48
N ILE A 28 38.88 18.71 -6.00
CA ILE A 28 37.59 18.40 -6.63
C ILE A 28 36.68 17.78 -5.56
N SER A 29 35.79 18.58 -4.99
CA SER A 29 34.82 18.13 -3.99
C SER A 29 33.56 17.57 -4.64
N PHE A 30 33.64 16.34 -5.18
CA PHE A 30 32.46 15.65 -5.72
C PHE A 30 31.93 14.60 -4.74
N PRO A 31 30.65 14.65 -4.33
CA PRO A 31 30.10 13.76 -3.31
C PRO A 31 29.70 12.38 -3.89
N ILE A 32 30.65 11.66 -4.48
CA ILE A 32 30.43 10.37 -5.17
C ILE A 32 29.69 9.37 -4.26
N PHE A 33 30.08 9.29 -2.99
CA PHE A 33 29.44 8.42 -2.00
C PHE A 33 27.95 8.73 -1.79
N LYS A 34 27.57 10.02 -1.77
CA LYS A 34 26.15 10.42 -1.62
C LYS A 34 25.33 10.01 -2.84
N ILE A 35 25.90 10.15 -4.04
CA ILE A 35 25.26 9.77 -5.30
C ILE A 35 25.08 8.26 -5.36
N PHE A 36 26.08 7.49 -4.94
CA PHE A 36 25.98 6.03 -4.87
C PHE A 36 24.87 5.56 -3.93
N ILE A 37 24.76 6.15 -2.73
CA ILE A 37 23.66 5.87 -1.80
C ILE A 37 22.31 6.24 -2.42
N ALA A 38 22.19 7.39 -3.08
CA ALA A 38 20.96 7.80 -3.74
C ALA A 38 20.52 6.78 -4.81
N ILE A 39 21.46 6.29 -5.63
CA ILE A 39 21.19 5.25 -6.63
C ILE A 39 20.71 3.95 -5.96
N ILE A 40 21.31 3.53 -4.84
CA ILE A 40 20.85 2.34 -4.11
C ILE A 40 19.40 2.51 -3.63
N ILE A 41 19.05 3.67 -3.07
CA ILE A 41 17.69 3.95 -2.59
C ILE A 41 16.69 3.94 -3.75
N ILE A 42 17.03 4.56 -4.88
CA ILE A 42 16.18 4.56 -6.08
C ILE A 42 15.98 3.13 -6.60
N LEU A 43 17.06 2.35 -6.71
CA LEU A 43 16.99 0.96 -7.17
C LEU A 43 16.17 0.08 -6.20
N LEU A 44 16.26 0.32 -4.90
CA LEU A 44 15.43 -0.34 -3.91
C LEU A 44 13.94 0.00 -4.10
N GLY A 45 13.63 1.28 -4.31
CA GLY A 45 12.27 1.74 -4.60
C GLY A 45 11.70 1.13 -5.88
N VAL A 46 12.45 1.17 -6.98
CA VAL A 46 12.06 0.53 -8.27
C VAL A 46 11.85 -0.97 -8.09
N LYS A 47 12.72 -1.63 -7.33
CA LYS A 47 12.59 -3.07 -7.04
C LYS A 47 11.34 -3.40 -6.21
N LEU A 48 10.94 -2.48 -5.33
CA LEU A 48 9.70 -2.56 -4.57
C LEU A 48 8.48 -2.47 -5.50
N LEU A 49 8.49 -1.53 -6.45
CA LEU A 49 7.44 -1.37 -7.46
C LEU A 49 7.28 -2.59 -8.38
N ILE A 50 8.39 -3.28 -8.70
CA ILE A 50 8.38 -4.47 -9.57
C ILE A 50 7.99 -5.76 -8.79
N GLY A 51 7.76 -5.68 -7.47
CA GLY A 51 7.20 -6.79 -6.69
C GLY A 51 8.20 -7.64 -5.90
N GLY A 52 9.40 -7.14 -5.63
CA GLY A 52 10.28 -7.70 -4.59
C GLY A 52 11.01 -9.02 -4.90
N TRP A 53 11.93 -9.38 -4.00
CA TRP A 53 12.89 -10.48 -4.13
C TRP A 53 12.26 -11.82 -3.70
N GLY A 54 11.68 -12.60 -4.61
CA GLY A 54 11.22 -13.95 -4.28
C GLY A 54 10.58 -14.72 -5.44
N ASN A 55 10.72 -16.05 -5.43
CA ASN A 55 10.02 -16.93 -6.35
C ASN A 55 8.51 -16.68 -6.23
N THR A 56 7.89 -16.31 -7.33
CA THR A 56 6.46 -16.03 -7.47
C THR A 56 5.65 -17.33 -7.32
N LYS A 57 5.59 -17.89 -6.11
CA LYS A 57 4.42 -18.64 -5.70
C LYS A 57 3.34 -17.58 -5.56
N HIS A 58 2.20 -17.74 -6.22
CA HIS A 58 1.02 -16.91 -5.99
C HIS A 58 0.71 -16.95 -4.49
N LYS A 59 1.23 -15.99 -3.72
CA LYS A 59 0.76 -15.74 -2.37
C LYS A 59 -0.50 -14.95 -2.57
N GLU A 60 -1.60 -15.50 -2.10
CA GLU A 60 -2.85 -14.76 -2.04
C GLU A 60 -2.61 -13.45 -1.30
N THR A 61 -3.25 -12.39 -1.79
CA THR A 61 -3.20 -11.07 -1.16
C THR A 61 -3.64 -11.23 0.30
N PRO A 62 -2.87 -10.73 1.28
CA PRO A 62 -3.21 -10.91 2.68
C PRO A 62 -4.57 -10.27 2.97
N THR A 63 -5.52 -11.09 3.42
CA THR A 63 -6.84 -10.65 3.85
C THR A 63 -6.79 -10.27 5.32
N LYS A 64 -7.13 -9.02 5.62
CA LYS A 64 -7.32 -8.51 6.97
C LYS A 64 -8.82 -8.51 7.25
N LEU A 65 -9.19 -9.05 8.40
CA LEU A 65 -10.57 -9.08 8.85
C LEU A 65 -10.87 -7.82 9.66
N TYR A 66 -12.11 -7.35 9.57
CA TYR A 66 -12.61 -6.28 10.43
C TYR A 66 -12.45 -6.61 11.92
N ASN A 67 -12.14 -5.59 12.71
CA ASN A 67 -12.07 -5.66 14.16
C ASN A 67 -12.61 -4.35 14.75
N ALA A 68 -13.63 -4.44 15.61
CA ALA A 68 -14.30 -3.27 16.22
C ALA A 68 -13.38 -2.32 17.00
N THR A 69 -12.18 -2.77 17.40
CA THR A 69 -11.20 -1.92 18.08
C THR A 69 -10.32 -1.15 17.09
N GLU A 70 -10.13 -1.67 15.88
CA GLU A 70 -9.23 -1.11 14.88
C GLU A 70 -9.99 -0.21 13.91
N ARG A 71 -9.62 1.07 13.89
CA ARG A 71 -10.29 2.08 13.08
C ARG A 71 -9.52 2.46 11.81
N GLU A 72 -8.24 2.13 11.77
CA GLU A 72 -7.32 2.54 10.71
C GLU A 72 -6.73 1.33 9.99
N TYR A 73 -6.87 1.31 8.67
CA TYR A 73 -6.37 0.27 7.80
C TYR A 73 -5.40 0.86 6.78
N ASN A 74 -4.13 0.50 6.89
CA ASN A 74 -3.06 1.12 6.10
C ASN A 74 -2.34 0.09 5.21
N ALA A 75 -2.40 0.29 3.90
CA ALA A 75 -1.64 -0.46 2.90
C ALA A 75 -0.53 0.45 2.36
N ILE A 76 0.69 0.25 2.87
CA ILE A 76 1.87 1.04 2.50
C ILE A 76 2.83 0.15 1.72
N PHE A 77 3.07 0.47 0.44
CA PHE A 77 3.90 -0.35 -0.46
C PHE A 77 3.46 -1.82 -0.59
N ALA A 78 2.18 -2.10 -0.33
CA ALA A 78 1.63 -3.45 -0.32
C ALA A 78 0.21 -3.48 -0.90
N ALA A 79 -0.20 -4.65 -1.36
CA ALA A 79 -1.59 -4.95 -1.69
C ALA A 79 -2.23 -5.72 -0.53
N GLN A 80 -3.45 -5.32 -0.15
CA GLN A 80 -4.21 -5.96 0.92
C GLN A 80 -5.68 -6.12 0.53
N LYS A 81 -6.31 -7.15 1.07
CA LYS A 81 -7.76 -7.31 1.04
C LYS A 81 -8.31 -7.00 2.44
N LEU A 82 -9.37 -6.22 2.54
CA LEU A 82 -10.04 -5.91 3.80
C LEU A 82 -11.47 -6.42 3.74
N ASP A 83 -11.82 -7.31 4.64
CA ASP A 83 -13.16 -7.88 4.75
C ASP A 83 -13.95 -7.16 5.86
N LEU A 84 -14.92 -6.34 5.45
CA LEU A 84 -15.85 -5.62 6.33
C LEU A 84 -17.24 -6.29 6.40
N THR A 85 -17.41 -7.50 5.88
CA THR A 85 -18.73 -8.17 5.83
C THR A 85 -19.39 -8.37 7.20
N ASN A 86 -18.58 -8.46 8.25
CA ASN A 86 -19.05 -8.62 9.64
C ASN A 86 -19.06 -7.32 10.46
N ILE A 87 -19.05 -6.15 9.81
CA ILE A 87 -19.08 -4.86 10.51
C ILE A 87 -20.42 -4.64 11.23
N GLU A 88 -20.38 -4.06 12.44
CA GLU A 88 -21.61 -3.74 13.15
C GLU A 88 -22.37 -2.57 12.48
N PRO A 89 -23.72 -2.59 12.49
CA PRO A 89 -24.50 -1.42 12.09
C PRO A 89 -24.14 -0.21 12.97
N ASP A 90 -23.97 0.97 12.34
CA ASP A 90 -23.59 2.22 13.01
C ASP A 90 -22.24 2.15 13.75
N ALA A 91 -21.32 1.31 13.26
CA ALA A 91 -19.93 1.26 13.73
C ALA A 91 -19.26 2.64 13.67
N SER A 92 -18.20 2.80 14.47
CA SER A 92 -17.37 4.01 14.44
C SER A 92 -16.79 4.25 13.04
N PRO A 93 -16.53 5.51 12.65
CA PRO A 93 -15.90 5.82 11.37
C PRO A 93 -14.59 5.05 11.17
N LEU A 94 -14.40 4.55 9.95
CA LEU A 94 -13.21 3.81 9.54
C LEU A 94 -12.36 4.64 8.58
N GLU A 95 -11.04 4.58 8.76
CA GLU A 95 -10.06 5.18 7.87
C GLU A 95 -9.32 4.10 7.09
N ILE A 96 -9.30 4.23 5.76
CA ILE A 96 -8.64 3.29 4.85
C ILE A 96 -7.64 4.06 3.99
N ASN A 97 -6.35 3.83 4.22
CA ASN A 97 -5.28 4.55 3.54
C ASN A 97 -4.45 3.61 2.66
N ALA A 98 -4.36 3.93 1.37
CA ALA A 98 -3.47 3.26 0.44
C ALA A 98 -2.37 4.23 -0.03
N VAL A 99 -1.12 3.99 0.36
CA VAL A 99 0.03 4.83 0.02
C VAL A 99 1.06 4.00 -0.74
N PHE A 100 1.26 4.29 -2.03
CA PHE A 100 2.03 3.44 -2.94
C PHE A 100 1.59 1.96 -2.90
N GLY A 101 0.33 1.70 -2.60
CA GLY A 101 -0.23 0.38 -2.35
C GLY A 101 -1.66 0.26 -2.85
N SER A 102 -2.31 -0.85 -2.51
CA SER A 102 -3.70 -1.05 -2.89
C SER A 102 -4.55 -1.78 -1.87
N PHE A 103 -5.82 -1.39 -1.77
CA PHE A 103 -6.85 -2.13 -1.04
C PHE A 103 -7.95 -2.63 -1.98
N VAL A 104 -8.37 -3.87 -1.75
CA VAL A 104 -9.70 -4.36 -2.16
C VAL A 104 -10.52 -4.52 -0.89
N VAL A 105 -11.60 -3.75 -0.77
CA VAL A 105 -12.46 -3.71 0.42
C VAL A 105 -13.79 -4.37 0.10
N GLU A 106 -14.14 -5.42 0.84
CA GLU A 106 -15.42 -6.10 0.74
C GLU A 106 -16.41 -5.52 1.73
N LEU A 107 -17.56 -5.08 1.23
CA LEU A 107 -18.63 -4.47 2.00
C LEU A 107 -19.85 -5.39 2.01
N PRO A 108 -20.58 -5.49 3.13
CA PRO A 108 -21.87 -6.17 3.16
C PRO A 108 -22.93 -5.36 2.40
N ASP A 109 -24.00 -6.03 1.97
CA ASP A 109 -25.11 -5.44 1.20
C ASP A 109 -26.28 -4.96 2.09
N ASP A 110 -26.20 -5.13 3.41
CA ASP A 110 -27.26 -4.78 4.38
C ASP A 110 -26.97 -3.50 5.19
N ILE A 111 -25.83 -2.83 4.94
CA ILE A 111 -25.40 -1.60 5.61
C ILE A 111 -25.18 -0.49 4.57
N ASN A 112 -25.57 0.74 4.91
CA ASN A 112 -25.30 1.91 4.08
C ASN A 112 -23.91 2.47 4.40
N PHE A 113 -23.16 2.86 3.37
CA PHE A 113 -21.81 3.42 3.53
C PHE A 113 -21.75 4.85 3.02
N ASP A 114 -21.36 5.77 3.90
CA ASP A 114 -21.09 7.17 3.57
C ASP A 114 -19.59 7.36 3.35
N PHE A 115 -19.20 7.69 2.11
CA PHE A 115 -17.80 7.74 1.70
C PHE A 115 -17.28 9.17 1.64
N SER A 116 -16.24 9.46 2.41
CA SER A 116 -15.36 10.61 2.19
C SER A 116 -14.12 10.12 1.45
N THR A 117 -13.84 10.64 0.26
CA THR A 117 -12.76 10.12 -0.59
C THR A 117 -11.74 11.21 -0.94
N THR A 118 -10.46 10.90 -0.76
CA THR A 118 -9.35 11.74 -1.20
C THR A 118 -8.39 10.91 -2.05
N ALA A 119 -8.19 11.31 -3.31
CA ALA A 119 -7.24 10.65 -4.19
C ALA A 119 -6.20 11.66 -4.72
N PHE A 120 -4.91 11.34 -4.55
CA PHE A 120 -3.80 12.12 -5.10
C PHE A 120 -2.87 11.22 -5.92
N CYS A 121 -2.78 11.48 -7.23
CA CYS A 121 -2.03 10.66 -8.19
C CYS A 121 -2.34 9.14 -8.07
N GLY A 122 -3.58 8.81 -7.71
CA GLY A 122 -4.09 7.45 -7.50
C GLY A 122 -5.56 7.37 -7.89
N SER A 123 -6.26 6.31 -7.46
CA SER A 123 -7.68 6.10 -7.79
C SER A 123 -8.47 5.44 -6.67
N ILE A 124 -9.73 5.82 -6.51
CA ILE A 124 -10.68 5.16 -5.61
C ILE A 124 -11.91 4.76 -6.43
N ASP A 125 -12.17 3.46 -6.50
CA ASP A 125 -13.33 2.90 -7.19
C ASP A 125 -14.40 2.56 -6.16
N LEU A 126 -15.49 3.34 -6.15
CA LEU A 126 -16.66 3.10 -5.31
C LEU A 126 -17.48 1.91 -5.85
N PRO A 127 -18.25 1.20 -4.99
CA PRO A 127 -19.05 0.08 -5.45
C PRO A 127 -20.17 0.59 -6.36
N LYS A 128 -20.53 -0.19 -7.40
CA LYS A 128 -21.69 0.14 -8.22
C LYS A 128 -22.94 0.07 -7.34
N LYS A 129 -23.57 1.22 -7.11
CA LYS A 129 -24.84 1.31 -6.37
C LYS A 129 -25.93 0.63 -7.16
N THR A 130 -26.19 -0.64 -6.87
CA THR A 130 -27.49 -1.26 -7.16
C THR A 130 -28.52 -0.50 -6.32
N ALA A 131 -29.70 -0.20 -6.85
CA ALA A 131 -30.75 0.45 -6.09
C ALA A 131 -31.04 -0.37 -4.82
N MET A 132 -30.52 0.10 -3.69
CA MET A 132 -30.74 -0.52 -2.39
C MET A 132 -32.14 -0.13 -1.94
N ASP A 133 -32.99 -1.09 -1.62
CA ASP A 133 -34.25 -0.78 -0.95
C ASP A 133 -33.92 -0.13 0.40
N GLU A 134 -34.29 1.14 0.57
CA GLU A 134 -34.10 1.89 1.81
C GLU A 134 -34.75 1.19 3.03
N ALA A 135 -35.66 0.23 2.79
CA ALA A 135 -36.29 -0.60 3.80
C ALA A 135 -35.38 -1.71 4.40
N LYS A 136 -34.22 -2.03 3.78
CA LYS A 136 -33.35 -3.16 4.20
C LYS A 136 -32.05 -2.72 4.91
N THR A 137 -31.77 -1.42 4.99
CA THR A 137 -30.53 -0.91 5.60
C THR A 137 -30.60 -0.95 7.13
N ARG A 138 -29.65 -1.64 7.76
CA ARG A 138 -29.62 -1.85 9.22
C ARG A 138 -28.95 -0.71 9.99
N GLY A 139 -28.17 0.13 9.30
CA GLY A 139 -27.42 1.25 9.87
C GLY A 139 -26.58 1.94 8.81
N THR A 140 -25.84 2.98 9.20
CA THR A 140 -24.92 3.72 8.33
C THR A 140 -23.51 3.78 8.93
N VAL A 141 -22.50 3.40 8.16
CA VAL A 141 -21.09 3.50 8.56
C VAL A 141 -20.37 4.51 7.68
N LYS A 142 -19.54 5.36 8.30
CA LYS A 142 -18.69 6.32 7.59
C LYS A 142 -17.34 5.72 7.25
N ILE A 143 -16.89 5.91 6.01
CA ILE A 143 -15.59 5.47 5.53
C ILE A 143 -14.84 6.67 4.96
N ASP A 144 -13.70 6.98 5.57
CA ASP A 144 -12.73 7.93 5.06
C ASP A 144 -11.65 7.16 4.28
N ALA A 145 -11.67 7.29 2.96
CA ALA A 145 -10.78 6.56 2.06
C ALA A 145 -9.76 7.50 1.41
N ASN A 146 -8.47 7.25 1.67
CA ASN A 146 -7.37 8.06 1.13
C ASN A 146 -6.44 7.23 0.26
N ALA A 147 -6.28 7.61 -1.01
CA ALA A 147 -5.38 6.95 -1.95
C ALA A 147 -4.30 7.92 -2.44
N VAL A 148 -3.03 7.64 -2.14
CA VAL A 148 -1.87 8.45 -2.54
C VAL A 148 -0.91 7.57 -3.34
N PHE A 149 -0.76 7.86 -4.63
CA PHE A 149 -0.01 6.99 -5.57
C PHE A 149 -0.43 5.51 -5.50
N GLY A 150 -1.69 5.25 -5.17
CA GLY A 150 -2.23 3.92 -4.90
C GLY A 150 -3.66 3.76 -5.39
N LYS A 151 -4.27 2.61 -5.06
CA LYS A 151 -5.63 2.28 -5.49
C LYS A 151 -6.48 1.68 -4.37
N ILE A 152 -7.69 2.17 -4.18
CA ILE A 152 -8.69 1.53 -3.31
C ILE A 152 -9.88 1.12 -4.18
N THR A 153 -10.34 -0.12 -4.03
CA THR A 153 -11.51 -0.62 -4.74
C THR A 153 -12.49 -1.23 -3.75
N PHE A 154 -13.71 -0.73 -3.75
CA PHE A 154 -14.80 -1.23 -2.93
C PHE A 154 -15.68 -2.18 -3.75
N ILE A 155 -15.97 -3.35 -3.21
CA ILE A 155 -16.85 -4.35 -3.81
C ILE A 155 -17.92 -4.78 -2.81
N ILE A 156 -19.16 -4.93 -3.29
CA ILE A 156 -20.26 -5.48 -2.48
C ILE A 156 -20.15 -6.99 -2.52
N SER A 157 -20.07 -7.62 -1.34
CA SER A 157 -20.14 -9.06 -1.19
C SER A 157 -21.60 -9.45 -0.98
N THR A 158 -22.22 -10.03 -2.01
CA THR A 158 -23.56 -10.62 -1.86
C THR A 158 -23.43 -11.93 -1.11
N HIS A 159 -24.07 -12.06 0.05
CA HIS A 159 -24.22 -13.35 0.72
C HIS A 159 -24.89 -14.34 -0.26
N HIS A 160 -24.11 -15.22 -0.90
CA HIS A 160 -24.64 -16.45 -1.45
C HIS A 160 -25.02 -17.31 -0.25
N SER A 161 -26.29 -17.21 0.17
CA SER A 161 -26.89 -18.18 1.07
C SER A 161 -26.90 -19.52 0.34
N SER A 162 -25.99 -20.43 0.73
CA SER A 162 -26.16 -21.86 0.51
C SER A 162 -27.19 -22.43 1.47
#